data_AF-A0AAT9TIZ6-F1
#
_entry.id   AF-A0AAT9TIZ6-F1
#
_cell.length_a   1.000
_cell.length_b   1.000
_cell.length_c   1.000
_cell.angle_alpha   90.00
_cell.angle_beta   90.00
_cell.angle_gamma   90.00
#
_symmetry.space_group_name_H-M   'P 1'
#
loop_
_entity.id
_entity.type
_entity.pdbx_description
1 polymer ?
#
loop_
_entity_poly.entity_id
_entity_poly.type
_entity_poly.pdbx_seq_one_letter_code
_entity_poly.pdbx_strand_id
1 'polypeptide(L)'
;MSAVAGGTRLGCVGASARLRVKLLLLEPEFRNATHHMWRPEGLLPRYRTYLCAMHAVIRASVPLMELALDRARVRAASGDPLGAPLAAYLEEHIREEEGHDAWLLEDLRAAGGDPGDALGPLPSPLVASLVGSQYYWIEHHHPVALLGYIAVLEGYAPAPGLTGRIARLTGLPAAALRTVREHAVLDTEHLDELYALLDRLPLGRGAEAAVAVSALHSLDALTRLFVRLGRSAPAPSLRGAGLVPPMGVTP
;
A
#
# COMPACT_ATOMS: atom_id res chain seq x y z
N MET A 1 38.60 3.16 45.80
CA MET A 1 37.54 3.99 45.20
C MET A 1 37.81 4.16 43.72
N SER A 2 37.18 3.35 42.87
CA SER A 2 37.16 3.57 41.42
C SER A 2 35.78 3.20 40.93
N ALA A 3 34.96 4.21 40.64
CA ALA A 3 33.63 4.05 40.09
C ALA A 3 33.77 3.94 38.57
N VAL A 4 33.45 2.77 38.03
CA VAL A 4 33.27 2.58 36.58
C VAL A 4 31.90 3.18 36.23
N ALA A 5 31.92 4.33 35.58
CA ALA A 5 30.75 4.93 34.96
C ALA A 5 30.32 4.07 33.76
N GLY A 6 29.41 3.13 34.00
CA GLY A 6 28.65 2.45 32.96
C GLY A 6 27.63 3.42 32.37
N GLY A 7 28.09 4.29 31.46
CA GLY A 7 27.20 5.12 30.67
C GLY A 7 26.36 4.24 29.76
N THR A 8 25.09 4.06 30.10
CA THR A 8 24.07 3.53 29.19
C THR A 8 24.04 4.45 27.98
N ARG A 9 24.54 3.99 26.82
CA ARG A 9 24.27 4.66 25.55
C ARG A 9 22.75 4.70 25.42
N LEU A 10 22.16 5.89 25.51
CA LEU A 10 20.80 6.10 24.98
C LEU A 10 20.86 5.68 23.51
N GLY A 11 20.33 4.50 23.21
CA GLY A 11 20.36 3.93 21.87
C GLY A 11 19.71 4.92 20.92
N CYS A 12 20.42 5.26 19.84
CA CYS A 12 19.83 6.04 18.76
C CYS A 12 18.59 5.24 18.29
N VAL A 13 17.41 5.86 18.34
CA VAL A 13 16.15 5.23 17.89
C VAL A 13 16.36 4.69 16.47
N GLY A 14 15.83 3.51 16.13
CA GLY A 14 15.95 2.94 14.77
C GLY A 14 15.27 3.80 13.70
N ALA A 15 15.62 3.59 12.43
CA ALA A 15 14.93 4.24 11.31
C ALA A 15 13.47 3.75 11.22
N SER A 16 13.23 2.48 11.51
CA SER A 16 11.89 1.88 11.59
C SER A 16 11.02 2.57 12.65
N ALA A 17 11.57 2.78 13.85
CA ALA A 17 10.87 3.44 14.95
C ALA A 17 10.55 4.91 14.64
N ARG A 18 11.47 5.64 13.98
CA ARG A 18 11.18 7.00 13.51
C ARG A 18 10.10 7.03 12.44
N LEU A 19 10.09 6.07 11.50
CA LEU A 19 9.05 5.94 10.49
C LEU A 19 7.68 5.69 11.14
N ARG A 20 7.60 4.73 12.07
CA ARG A 20 6.38 4.44 12.83
C ARG A 20 5.83 5.68 13.52
N VAL A 21 6.67 6.45 14.22
CA VAL A 21 6.24 7.71 14.88
C VAL A 21 5.66 8.71 13.89
N LYS A 22 6.22 8.83 12.68
CA LYS A 22 5.67 9.71 11.64
C LYS A 22 4.31 9.22 11.15
N LEU A 23 4.14 7.91 10.97
CA LEU A 23 2.88 7.31 10.51
C LEU A 23 1.75 7.44 11.53
N LEU A 24 2.05 7.48 12.84
CA LEU A 24 1.07 7.77 13.90
C LEU A 24 0.32 9.10 13.68
N LEU A 25 0.90 10.04 12.93
CA LEU A 25 0.28 11.34 12.64
C LEU A 25 -0.93 11.25 11.70
N LEU A 26 -1.04 10.18 10.89
CA LEU A 26 -2.15 9.96 9.96
C LEU A 26 -3.01 8.74 10.33
N GLU A 27 -2.60 7.98 11.34
CA GLU A 27 -3.30 6.77 11.75
C GLU A 27 -4.76 7.03 12.19
N PRO A 28 -5.11 8.11 12.94
CA PRO A 28 -6.50 8.37 13.31
C PRO A 28 -7.43 8.54 12.11
N GLU A 29 -7.00 9.27 11.08
CA GLU A 29 -7.75 9.51 9.85
C GLU A 29 -7.95 8.21 9.07
N PHE A 30 -6.88 7.41 8.93
CA PHE A 30 -6.95 6.12 8.26
C PHE A 30 -7.89 5.14 9.00
N ARG A 31 -7.77 5.07 10.33
CA ARG A 31 -8.64 4.23 11.16
C ARG A 31 -10.11 4.63 11.04
N ASN A 32 -10.39 5.93 10.97
CA ASN A 32 -11.75 6.41 10.75
C ASN A 32 -12.27 6.03 9.35
N ALA A 33 -11.45 6.16 8.32
CA ALA A 33 -11.80 5.80 6.95
C ALA A 33 -12.10 4.30 6.79
N THR A 34 -11.25 3.45 7.36
CA THR A 34 -11.45 1.99 7.37
C THR A 34 -12.70 1.59 8.16
N HIS A 35 -12.97 2.24 9.31
CA HIS A 35 -14.21 1.98 10.06
C HIS A 35 -15.47 2.27 9.21
N HIS A 36 -15.48 3.36 8.43
CA HIS A 36 -16.58 3.68 7.53
C HIS A 36 -16.72 2.67 6.38
N MET A 37 -15.60 2.25 5.78
CA MET A 37 -15.56 1.22 4.74
C MET A 37 -16.25 -0.07 5.22
N TRP A 38 -16.02 -0.47 6.46
CA TRP A 38 -16.52 -1.73 7.01
C TRP A 38 -17.87 -1.64 7.76
N ARG A 39 -18.68 -0.58 7.52
CA ARG A 39 -20.02 -0.49 8.11
C ARG A 39 -21.01 -1.50 7.52
N PRO A 40 -21.95 -2.05 8.32
CA PRO A 40 -22.89 -3.09 7.86
C PRO A 40 -23.75 -2.66 6.68
N GLU A 41 -24.21 -1.41 6.67
CA GLU A 41 -25.15 -0.92 5.66
C GLU A 41 -24.47 -0.91 4.29
N GLY A 42 -25.00 -1.68 3.34
CA GLY A 42 -24.45 -1.76 1.98
C GLY A 42 -23.06 -2.42 1.90
N LEU A 43 -22.67 -3.26 2.86
CA LEU A 43 -21.32 -3.83 2.92
C LEU A 43 -20.96 -4.69 1.70
N LEU A 44 -21.87 -5.56 1.22
CA LEU A 44 -21.57 -6.45 0.10
C LEU A 44 -21.18 -5.71 -1.21
N PRO A 45 -21.99 -4.78 -1.74
CA PRO A 45 -21.59 -4.05 -2.94
C PRO A 45 -20.33 -3.21 -2.71
N ARG A 46 -20.17 -2.62 -1.52
CA ARG A 46 -18.95 -1.87 -1.18
C ARG A 46 -17.71 -2.75 -1.13
N TYR A 47 -17.83 -3.97 -0.59
CA TYR A 47 -16.75 -4.94 -0.55
C TYR A 47 -16.29 -5.34 -1.95
N ARG A 48 -17.22 -5.56 -2.89
CA ARG A 48 -16.87 -5.79 -4.31
C ARG A 48 -16.10 -4.61 -4.90
N THR A 49 -16.54 -3.37 -4.64
CA THR A 49 -15.79 -2.17 -5.07
C THR A 49 -14.40 -2.08 -4.43
N TYR A 50 -14.26 -2.48 -3.17
CA TYR A 50 -12.97 -2.59 -2.50
C TYR A 50 -12.06 -3.62 -3.17
N LEU A 51 -12.58 -4.80 -3.53
CA LEU A 51 -11.79 -5.80 -4.27
C LEU A 51 -11.29 -5.25 -5.60
N CYS A 52 -12.13 -4.54 -6.36
CA CYS A 52 -11.70 -3.89 -7.61
C CYS A 52 -10.63 -2.82 -7.36
N ALA A 53 -10.82 -1.96 -6.35
CA ALA A 53 -9.89 -0.88 -6.03
C ALA A 53 -8.54 -1.41 -5.54
N MET A 54 -8.54 -2.40 -4.65
CA MET A 54 -7.33 -3.04 -4.15
C MET A 54 -6.66 -3.85 -5.23
N HIS A 55 -7.40 -4.47 -6.16
CA HIS A 55 -6.78 -5.19 -7.29
C HIS A 55 -5.93 -4.23 -8.11
N ALA A 56 -6.43 -3.02 -8.37
CA ALA A 56 -5.67 -2.00 -9.10
C ALA A 56 -4.42 -1.50 -8.36
N VAL A 57 -4.39 -1.61 -7.02
CA VAL A 57 -3.21 -1.28 -6.19
C VAL A 57 -2.23 -2.46 -6.16
N ILE A 58 -2.70 -3.66 -5.78
CA ILE A 58 -1.87 -4.86 -5.58
C ILE A 58 -1.25 -5.33 -6.90
N ARG A 59 -1.97 -5.25 -8.03
CA ARG A 59 -1.41 -5.62 -9.35
C ARG A 59 -0.18 -4.80 -9.75
N ALA A 60 0.05 -3.65 -9.10
CA ALA A 60 1.21 -2.81 -9.35
C ALA A 60 2.37 -3.09 -8.39
N SER A 61 2.17 -3.85 -7.31
CA SER A 61 3.19 -4.11 -6.29
C SER A 61 4.41 -4.82 -6.89
N VAL A 62 4.21 -5.97 -7.54
CA VAL A 62 5.32 -6.70 -8.20
C VAL A 62 6.02 -5.85 -9.27
N PRO A 63 5.31 -5.23 -10.24
CA PRO A 63 5.94 -4.34 -11.22
C PRO A 63 6.73 -3.16 -10.61
N LEU A 64 6.26 -2.58 -9.50
CA LEU A 64 6.99 -1.53 -8.78
C LEU A 64 8.28 -2.08 -8.16
N MET A 65 8.21 -3.27 -7.58
CA MET A 65 9.37 -3.92 -6.96
C MET A 65 10.40 -4.39 -7.99
N GLU A 66 9.97 -4.94 -9.12
CA GLU A 66 10.86 -5.28 -10.24
C GLU A 66 11.60 -4.05 -10.75
N LEU A 67 10.89 -2.93 -10.93
CA LEU A 67 11.51 -1.68 -11.31
C LEU A 67 12.51 -1.16 -10.26
N ALA A 68 12.12 -1.21 -8.99
CA ALA A 68 13.00 -0.80 -7.90
C ALA A 68 14.22 -1.72 -7.78
N LEU A 69 14.07 -3.02 -8.04
CA LEU A 69 15.13 -4.01 -8.06
C LEU A 69 16.14 -3.71 -9.16
N ASP A 70 15.67 -3.44 -10.38
CA ASP A 70 16.54 -3.07 -11.49
C ASP A 70 17.32 -1.78 -11.18
N ARG A 71 16.66 -0.78 -10.62
CA ARG A 71 17.34 0.46 -10.19
C ARG A 71 18.30 0.21 -9.02
N ALA A 72 17.95 -0.64 -8.06
CA ALA A 72 18.81 -0.99 -6.94
C ALA A 72 20.09 -1.70 -7.41
N ARG A 73 19.99 -2.60 -8.38
CA ARG A 73 21.15 -3.27 -9.01
C ARG A 73 22.07 -2.29 -9.73
N VAL A 74 21.52 -1.34 -10.48
CA VAL A 74 22.32 -0.27 -11.13
C VAL A 74 23.05 0.60 -10.10
N ARG A 75 22.36 0.96 -9.01
CA ARG A 75 22.96 1.72 -7.90
C ARG A 75 24.06 0.92 -7.19
N ALA A 76 23.85 -0.37 -6.94
CA ALA A 76 24.85 -1.26 -6.37
C ALA A 76 26.13 -1.30 -7.23
N ALA A 77 25.98 -1.44 -8.55
CA ALA A 77 27.11 -1.41 -9.49
C ALA A 77 27.86 -0.08 -9.50
N SER A 78 27.20 1.01 -9.08
CA SER A 78 27.78 2.35 -8.97
C SER A 78 28.37 2.65 -7.58
N GLY A 79 28.39 1.66 -6.68
CA GLY A 79 28.95 1.78 -5.33
C GLY A 79 28.00 2.36 -4.28
N ASP A 80 26.70 2.47 -4.59
CA ASP A 80 25.70 2.89 -3.61
C ASP A 80 25.53 1.82 -2.52
N PRO A 81 25.78 2.13 -1.24
CA PRO A 81 25.70 1.15 -0.15
C PRO A 81 24.28 0.65 0.11
N LEU A 82 23.25 1.33 -0.38
CA LEU A 82 21.85 0.89 -0.26
C LEU A 82 21.45 -0.11 -1.35
N GLY A 83 22.16 -0.14 -2.48
CA GLY A 83 21.74 -0.86 -3.68
C GLY A 83 21.66 -2.38 -3.48
N ALA A 84 22.76 -3.00 -3.08
CA ALA A 84 22.83 -4.46 -2.90
C ALA A 84 21.84 -5.02 -1.84
N PRO A 85 21.77 -4.47 -0.61
CA PRO A 85 20.81 -4.97 0.38
C PRO A 85 19.35 -4.73 -0.03
N LEU A 86 19.05 -3.62 -0.71
CA LEU A 86 17.71 -3.36 -1.23
C LEU A 86 17.34 -4.35 -2.35
N ALA A 87 18.27 -4.65 -3.25
CA ALA A 87 18.05 -5.63 -4.32
C ALA A 87 17.74 -7.02 -3.74
N ALA A 88 18.52 -7.47 -2.75
CA ALA A 88 18.32 -8.78 -2.12
C ALA A 88 16.94 -8.88 -1.42
N TYR A 89 16.51 -7.82 -0.73
CA TYR A 89 15.18 -7.78 -0.12
C TYR A 89 14.06 -7.83 -1.18
N LEU A 90 14.17 -7.04 -2.24
CA LEU A 90 13.15 -7.00 -3.29
C LEU A 90 13.06 -8.31 -4.07
N GLU A 91 14.17 -9.03 -4.29
CA GLU A 91 14.16 -10.33 -4.97
C GLU A 91 13.32 -11.37 -4.21
N GLU A 92 13.49 -11.46 -2.89
CA GLU A 92 12.70 -12.38 -2.07
C GLU A 92 11.24 -11.95 -2.03
N HIS A 93 11.00 -10.66 -1.78
CA HIS A 93 9.66 -10.14 -1.60
C HIS A 93 8.82 -10.19 -2.89
N ILE A 94 9.43 -10.03 -4.07
CA ILE A 94 8.76 -10.25 -5.36
C ILE A 94 8.27 -11.70 -5.47
N ARG A 95 9.09 -12.66 -5.05
CA ARG A 95 8.77 -14.09 -5.13
C ARG A 95 7.62 -14.47 -4.19
N GLU A 96 7.50 -13.78 -3.06
CA GLU A 96 6.41 -13.95 -2.10
C GLU A 96 5.11 -13.32 -2.58
N GLU A 97 5.16 -12.14 -3.19
CA GLU A 97 3.97 -11.39 -3.63
C GLU A 97 3.43 -11.81 -5.01
N GLU A 98 4.14 -12.69 -5.72
CA GLU A 98 3.78 -13.10 -7.09
C GLU A 98 2.38 -13.75 -7.15
N GLY A 99 1.49 -13.15 -7.95
CA GLY A 99 0.13 -13.66 -8.18
C GLY A 99 -0.87 -13.35 -7.06
N HIS A 100 -0.51 -12.57 -6.04
CA HIS A 100 -1.45 -12.14 -5.00
C HIS A 100 -2.60 -11.27 -5.57
N ASP A 101 -2.35 -10.52 -6.64
CA ASP A 101 -3.39 -9.74 -7.33
C ASP A 101 -4.50 -10.63 -7.92
N ALA A 102 -4.15 -11.83 -8.41
CA ALA A 102 -5.13 -12.78 -8.92
C ALA A 102 -6.12 -13.25 -7.83
N TRP A 103 -5.69 -13.30 -6.56
CA TRP A 103 -6.57 -13.68 -5.44
C TRP A 103 -7.73 -12.71 -5.27
N LEU A 104 -7.55 -11.42 -5.57
CA LEU A 104 -8.63 -10.44 -5.51
C LEU A 104 -9.67 -10.66 -6.62
N LEU A 105 -9.24 -11.13 -7.79
CA LEU A 105 -10.16 -11.48 -8.88
C LEU A 105 -10.94 -12.76 -8.55
N GLU A 106 -10.30 -13.73 -7.92
CA GLU A 106 -10.94 -14.94 -7.38
C GLU A 106 -11.96 -14.58 -6.30
N ASP A 107 -11.57 -13.75 -5.33
CA ASP A 107 -12.44 -13.26 -4.26
C ASP A 107 -13.63 -12.49 -4.82
N LEU A 108 -13.43 -11.66 -5.85
CA LEU A 108 -14.49 -10.88 -6.48
C LEU A 108 -15.51 -11.81 -7.15
N ARG A 109 -15.03 -12.83 -7.87
CA ARG A 109 -15.90 -13.85 -8.48
C ARG A 109 -16.67 -14.64 -7.41
N ALA A 110 -15.99 -15.09 -6.36
CA ALA A 110 -16.63 -15.80 -5.24
C ALA A 110 -17.60 -14.91 -4.46
N ALA A 111 -17.38 -13.59 -4.48
CA ALA A 111 -18.31 -12.60 -3.95
C ALA A 111 -19.50 -12.32 -4.87
N GLY A 112 -19.59 -12.93 -6.05
CA GLY A 112 -20.65 -12.75 -7.04
C GLY A 112 -20.51 -11.47 -7.88
N GLY A 113 -19.31 -10.91 -7.99
CA GLY A 113 -18.96 -9.85 -8.94
C GLY A 113 -18.31 -10.41 -10.21
N ASP A 114 -18.17 -9.56 -11.23
CA ASP A 114 -17.44 -9.90 -12.46
C ASP A 114 -15.98 -9.42 -12.34
N PRO A 115 -14.96 -10.28 -12.49
CA PRO A 115 -13.56 -9.86 -12.59
C PRO A 115 -13.30 -8.77 -13.65
N GLY A 116 -14.14 -8.70 -14.69
CA GLY A 116 -14.13 -7.62 -15.67
C GLY A 116 -14.34 -6.22 -15.06
N ASP A 117 -15.03 -6.11 -13.93
CA ASP A 117 -15.24 -4.85 -13.21
C ASP A 117 -13.94 -4.29 -12.61
N ALA A 118 -12.96 -5.16 -12.33
CA ALA A 118 -11.64 -4.76 -11.81
C ALA A 118 -10.62 -4.48 -12.93
N LEU A 119 -10.84 -5.05 -14.13
CA LEU A 119 -9.89 -5.03 -15.25
C LEU A 119 -10.25 -4.03 -16.35
N GLY A 120 -11.54 -3.84 -16.62
CA GLY A 120 -12.03 -3.03 -17.73
C GLY A 120 -11.95 -1.51 -17.50
N PRO A 121 -12.38 -0.98 -16.34
CA PRO A 121 -12.37 0.46 -16.09
C PRO A 121 -10.96 1.05 -15.97
N LEU A 122 -10.80 2.32 -16.34
CA LEU A 122 -9.62 3.10 -16.01
C LEU A 122 -9.48 3.21 -14.48
N PRO A 123 -8.32 2.87 -13.89
CA PRO A 123 -8.11 3.05 -12.46
C PRO A 123 -8.36 4.48 -12.01
N SER A 124 -8.90 4.65 -10.81
CA SER A 124 -9.24 5.99 -10.33
C SER A 124 -8.00 6.87 -10.18
N PRO A 125 -8.13 8.21 -10.28
CA PRO A 125 -7.00 9.12 -10.05
C PRO A 125 -6.31 8.96 -8.69
N LEU A 126 -7.02 8.44 -7.69
CA LEU A 126 -6.42 8.14 -6.37
C LEU A 126 -5.45 6.96 -6.46
N VAL A 127 -5.81 5.90 -7.19
CA VAL A 127 -4.92 4.75 -7.44
C VAL A 127 -3.72 5.20 -8.26
N ALA A 128 -3.95 5.97 -9.33
CA ALA A 128 -2.86 6.53 -10.13
C ALA A 128 -1.92 7.43 -9.32
N SER A 129 -2.44 8.21 -8.36
CA SER A 129 -1.61 9.04 -7.47
C SER A 129 -0.83 8.21 -6.44
N LEU A 130 -1.44 7.16 -5.89
CA LEU A 130 -0.79 6.24 -4.96
C LEU A 130 0.36 5.48 -5.64
N VAL A 131 0.06 4.81 -6.77
CA VAL A 131 1.00 3.92 -7.48
C VAL A 131 1.97 4.73 -8.35
N GLY A 132 1.47 5.72 -9.10
CA GLY A 132 2.28 6.50 -10.05
C GLY A 132 3.36 7.35 -9.39
N SER A 133 3.14 7.81 -8.16
CA SER A 133 4.20 8.49 -7.38
C SER A 133 5.37 7.57 -7.08
N GLN A 134 5.13 6.28 -6.85
CA GLN A 134 6.20 5.30 -6.59
C GLN A 134 7.04 5.07 -7.85
N TYR A 135 6.39 4.87 -9.00
CA TYR A 135 7.10 4.81 -10.30
C TYR A 135 8.00 6.03 -10.50
N TYR A 136 7.47 7.23 -10.24
CA TYR A 136 8.22 8.46 -10.38
C TYR A 136 9.44 8.53 -9.44
N TRP A 137 9.27 8.21 -8.15
CA TRP A 137 10.37 8.28 -7.19
C TRP A 137 11.43 7.20 -7.36
N ILE A 138 11.02 5.99 -7.77
CA ILE A 138 11.97 4.92 -8.11
C ILE A 138 12.88 5.36 -9.25
N GLU A 139 12.30 5.93 -10.31
CA GLU A 139 13.03 6.33 -11.51
C GLU A 139 13.85 7.61 -11.32
N HIS A 140 13.25 8.63 -10.73
CA HIS A 140 13.80 9.99 -10.74
C HIS A 140 14.43 10.41 -9.42
N HIS A 141 14.38 9.57 -8.38
CA HIS A 141 15.01 9.86 -7.11
C HIS A 141 15.90 8.70 -6.63
N HIS A 142 15.31 7.71 -5.97
CA HIS A 142 16.01 6.56 -5.43
C HIS A 142 15.03 5.41 -5.14
N PRO A 143 15.34 4.15 -5.52
CA PRO A 143 14.45 3.01 -5.33
C PRO A 143 14.09 2.73 -3.86
N VAL A 144 14.96 3.08 -2.91
CA VAL A 144 14.69 2.99 -1.45
C VAL A 144 13.39 3.69 -1.03
N ALA A 145 12.92 4.71 -1.78
CA ALA A 145 11.65 5.36 -1.48
C ALA A 145 10.49 4.36 -1.47
N LEU A 146 10.53 3.30 -2.29
CA LEU A 146 9.50 2.27 -2.35
C LEU A 146 9.27 1.57 -1.00
N LEU A 147 10.28 1.49 -0.13
CA LEU A 147 10.13 0.91 1.21
C LEU A 147 9.05 1.64 2.04
N GLY A 148 8.80 2.92 1.76
CA GLY A 148 7.72 3.67 2.41
C GLY A 148 6.32 3.21 1.98
N TYR A 149 6.14 2.91 0.69
CA TYR A 149 4.91 2.34 0.15
C TYR A 149 4.67 0.92 0.68
N ILE A 150 5.70 0.08 0.68
CA ILE A 150 5.66 -1.29 1.21
C ILE A 150 5.25 -1.26 2.69
N ALA A 151 5.88 -0.39 3.50
CA ALA A 151 5.55 -0.23 4.92
C ALA A 151 4.08 0.13 5.17
N VAL A 152 3.43 0.83 4.23
CA VAL A 152 2.02 1.19 4.37
C VAL A 152 1.10 0.04 3.95
N LEU A 153 1.40 -0.66 2.86
CA LEU A 153 0.54 -1.74 2.41
C LEU A 153 0.56 -2.92 3.38
N GLU A 154 1.74 -3.28 3.89
CA GLU A 154 1.88 -4.36 4.89
C GLU A 154 1.46 -3.88 6.29
N GLY A 155 1.86 -2.66 6.67
CA GLY A 155 1.62 -2.15 8.02
C GLY A 155 0.16 -1.82 8.34
N TYR A 156 -0.67 -1.68 7.32
CA TYR A 156 -2.10 -1.36 7.44
C TYR A 156 -2.99 -2.46 6.85
N ALA A 157 -2.52 -3.70 6.95
CA ALA A 157 -3.24 -4.92 6.61
C ALA A 157 -4.61 -5.01 7.32
N PRO A 158 -5.55 -5.80 6.76
CA PRO A 158 -6.83 -6.06 7.40
C PRO A 158 -6.70 -6.61 8.83
N ALA A 159 -7.47 -6.04 9.76
CA ALA A 159 -7.42 -6.46 11.16
C ALA A 159 -7.83 -7.94 11.36
N PRO A 160 -7.23 -8.65 12.33
CA PRO A 160 -7.65 -9.99 12.72
C PRO A 160 -9.16 -10.06 13.00
N GLY A 161 -9.84 -11.06 12.43
CA GLY A 161 -11.28 -11.26 12.59
C GLY A 161 -12.18 -10.44 11.66
N LEU A 162 -11.63 -9.54 10.83
CA LEU A 162 -12.42 -8.80 9.84
C LEU A 162 -13.16 -9.73 8.87
N THR A 163 -12.50 -10.78 8.39
CA THR A 163 -13.10 -11.78 7.49
C THR A 163 -14.33 -12.43 8.10
N GLY A 164 -14.27 -12.87 9.35
CA GLY A 164 -15.41 -13.43 10.07
C GLY A 164 -16.56 -12.43 10.22
N ARG A 165 -16.25 -11.14 10.42
CA ARG A 165 -17.26 -10.07 10.46
C ARG A 165 -17.90 -9.83 9.09
N ILE A 166 -17.11 -9.77 8.02
CA ILE A 166 -17.62 -9.62 6.64
C ILE A 166 -18.54 -10.79 6.32
N ALA A 167 -18.10 -12.03 6.52
CA ALA A 167 -18.88 -13.24 6.25
C ALA A 167 -20.25 -13.22 6.96
N ARG A 168 -20.28 -12.89 8.27
CA ARG A 168 -21.53 -12.81 9.03
C ARG A 168 -22.50 -11.74 8.53
N LEU A 169 -21.99 -10.60 8.07
CA LEU A 169 -22.80 -9.46 7.64
C LEU A 169 -23.30 -9.57 6.19
N THR A 170 -22.58 -10.31 5.33
CA THR A 170 -22.87 -10.37 3.89
C THR A 170 -23.31 -11.76 3.43
N GLY A 171 -23.09 -12.81 4.21
CA GLY A 171 -23.31 -14.20 3.79
C GLY A 171 -22.25 -14.71 2.81
N LEU A 172 -21.14 -14.00 2.64
CA LEU A 172 -20.08 -14.41 1.71
C LEU A 172 -19.38 -15.70 2.13
N PRO A 173 -19.03 -16.59 1.18
CA PRO A 173 -18.26 -17.79 1.47
C PRO A 173 -16.81 -17.44 1.81
N ALA A 174 -16.10 -18.36 2.47
CA ALA A 174 -14.69 -18.19 2.82
C ALA A 174 -13.77 -17.99 1.59
N ALA A 175 -14.19 -18.49 0.43
CA ALA A 175 -13.52 -18.32 -0.86
C ALA A 175 -13.60 -16.88 -1.42
N ALA A 176 -14.47 -16.03 -0.87
CA ALA A 176 -14.57 -14.61 -1.24
C ALA A 176 -13.71 -13.70 -0.35
N LEU A 177 -12.99 -14.29 0.61
CA LEU A 177 -12.28 -13.60 1.68
C LEU A 177 -10.83 -14.10 1.80
N ARG A 178 -10.29 -14.74 0.75
CA ARG A 178 -8.93 -15.29 0.74
C ARG A 178 -7.92 -14.17 0.94
N THR A 179 -7.92 -13.16 0.08
CA THR A 179 -6.94 -12.07 0.12
C THR A 179 -6.89 -11.42 1.49
N VAL A 180 -8.06 -11.03 2.02
CA VAL A 180 -8.17 -10.39 3.34
C VAL A 180 -7.67 -11.30 4.48
N ARG A 181 -7.86 -12.62 4.35
CA ARG A 181 -7.41 -13.58 5.35
C ARG A 181 -5.90 -13.81 5.28
N GLU A 182 -5.36 -14.07 4.09
CA GLU A 182 -3.94 -14.39 3.92
C GLU A 182 -3.07 -13.17 4.25
N HIS A 183 -3.41 -11.97 3.76
CA HIS A 183 -2.66 -10.74 4.08
C HIS A 183 -2.77 -10.31 5.56
N ALA A 184 -3.83 -10.70 6.28
CA ALA A 184 -3.86 -10.45 7.73
C ALA A 184 -2.79 -11.25 8.51
N VAL A 185 -2.19 -12.28 7.88
CA VAL A 185 -1.12 -13.11 8.46
C VAL A 185 0.23 -12.75 7.83
N LEU A 186 0.33 -12.83 6.51
CA LEU A 186 1.57 -12.60 5.75
C LEU A 186 2.19 -11.23 6.04
N ASP A 187 1.36 -10.19 6.04
CA ASP A 187 1.84 -8.81 6.18
C ASP A 187 2.49 -8.54 7.54
N THR A 188 2.21 -9.33 8.57
CA THR A 188 2.89 -9.17 9.87
C THR A 188 4.37 -9.56 9.77
N GLU A 189 4.65 -10.67 9.08
CA GLU A 189 6.02 -11.15 8.87
C GLU A 189 6.78 -10.21 7.94
N HIS A 190 6.18 -9.85 6.80
CA HIS A 190 6.76 -8.90 5.85
C HIS A 190 7.13 -7.55 6.50
N LEU A 191 6.25 -7.03 7.34
CA LEU A 191 6.48 -5.76 8.02
C LEU A 191 7.65 -5.84 9.02
N ASP A 192 7.79 -6.96 9.73
CA ASP A 192 8.91 -7.18 10.66
C ASP A 192 10.24 -7.27 9.89
N GLU A 193 10.26 -7.95 8.74
CA GLU A 193 11.43 -8.03 7.87
C GLU A 193 11.81 -6.66 7.30
N LEU A 194 10.83 -5.88 6.84
CA LEU A 194 11.02 -4.53 6.35
C LEU A 194 11.59 -3.61 7.42
N TYR A 195 11.06 -3.66 8.65
CA TYR A 195 11.60 -2.85 9.74
C TYR A 195 13.01 -3.26 10.13
N ALA A 196 13.30 -4.57 10.13
CA ALA A 196 14.65 -5.06 10.33
C ALA A 196 15.59 -4.60 9.21
N LEU A 197 15.13 -4.54 7.95
CA LEU A 197 15.90 -3.96 6.85
C LEU A 197 16.20 -2.47 7.08
N LEU A 198 15.17 -1.66 7.38
CA LEU A 198 15.33 -0.22 7.60
C LEU A 198 16.33 0.10 8.71
N ASP A 199 16.36 -0.70 9.77
CA ASP A 199 17.30 -0.51 10.88
C ASP A 199 18.73 -0.99 10.58
N ARG A 200 18.91 -1.87 9.58
CA ARG A 200 20.23 -2.32 9.11
C ARG A 200 20.81 -1.46 8.00
N LEU A 201 19.97 -0.84 7.18
CA LEU A 201 20.43 -0.01 6.06
C LEU A 201 21.19 1.23 6.57
N PRO A 202 22.32 1.62 5.94
CA PRO A 202 23.05 2.84 6.28
C PRO A 202 22.32 4.08 5.73
N LEU A 203 21.09 4.33 6.20
CA LEU A 203 20.24 5.42 5.73
C LEU A 203 20.82 6.78 6.15
N GLY A 204 21.33 7.52 5.18
CA GLY A 204 21.55 8.96 5.33
C GLY A 204 20.21 9.71 5.45
N ARG A 205 20.26 10.97 5.94
CA ARG A 205 19.06 11.80 6.14
C ARG A 205 18.16 11.90 4.90
N GLY A 206 18.76 11.97 3.70
CA GLY A 206 18.01 12.07 2.44
C GLY A 206 17.21 10.80 2.13
N ALA A 207 17.83 9.63 2.24
CA ALA A 207 17.17 8.34 2.01
C ALA A 207 16.08 8.07 3.05
N GLU A 208 16.34 8.36 4.33
CA GLU A 208 15.32 8.23 5.37
C GLU A 208 14.12 9.18 5.14
N ALA A 209 14.39 10.42 4.68
CA ALA A 209 13.33 11.36 4.31
C ALA A 209 12.52 10.84 3.11
N ALA A 210 13.16 10.25 2.10
CA ALA A 210 12.48 9.68 0.94
C ALA A 210 11.53 8.54 1.33
N VAL A 211 11.98 7.61 2.17
CA VAL A 211 11.14 6.54 2.74
C VAL A 211 9.95 7.14 3.49
N ALA A 212 10.20 8.11 4.36
CA ALA A 212 9.15 8.73 5.16
C ALA A 212 8.12 9.48 4.31
N VAL A 213 8.57 10.25 3.29
CA VAL A 213 7.67 10.97 2.37
C VAL A 213 6.84 9.98 1.57
N SER A 214 7.44 8.91 1.06
CA SER A 214 6.68 7.87 0.34
C SER A 214 5.63 7.21 1.25
N ALA A 215 5.98 6.89 2.50
CA ALA A 215 5.05 6.29 3.44
C ALA A 215 3.89 7.24 3.80
N LEU A 216 4.18 8.50 4.13
CA LEU A 216 3.15 9.49 4.47
C LEU A 216 2.21 9.76 3.28
N HIS A 217 2.76 9.88 2.06
CA HIS A 217 1.97 10.02 0.84
C HIS A 217 1.11 8.79 0.58
N SER A 218 1.68 7.60 0.74
CA SER A 218 0.96 6.34 0.51
C SER A 218 -0.19 6.18 1.50
N LEU A 219 0.01 6.51 2.77
CA LEU A 219 -1.03 6.44 3.80
C LEU A 219 -2.12 7.50 3.57
N ASP A 220 -1.79 8.73 3.18
CA ASP A 220 -2.80 9.74 2.80
C ASP A 220 -3.61 9.30 1.58
N ALA A 221 -2.95 8.83 0.51
CA ALA A 221 -3.62 8.39 -0.70
C ALA A 221 -4.52 7.16 -0.45
N LEU A 222 -4.04 6.20 0.35
CA LEU A 222 -4.82 5.04 0.77
C LEU A 222 -6.00 5.47 1.66
N THR A 223 -5.79 6.38 2.61
CA THR A 223 -6.88 6.97 3.42
C THR A 223 -7.96 7.58 2.55
N ARG A 224 -7.60 8.39 1.55
CA ARG A 224 -8.55 8.99 0.59
C ARG A 224 -9.27 7.93 -0.23
N LEU A 225 -8.60 6.85 -0.62
CA LEU A 225 -9.22 5.74 -1.31
C LEU A 225 -10.28 5.08 -0.43
N PHE A 226 -9.97 4.77 0.83
CA PHE A 226 -10.91 4.20 1.79
C PHE A 226 -12.07 5.16 2.11
N VAL A 227 -11.83 6.47 2.24
CA VAL A 227 -12.90 7.47 2.38
C VAL A 227 -13.83 7.43 1.18
N ARG A 228 -13.30 7.33 -0.05
CA ARG A 228 -14.11 7.22 -1.27
C ARG A 228 -14.93 5.94 -1.28
N LEU A 229 -14.34 4.80 -0.92
CA LEU A 229 -15.03 3.52 -0.85
C LEU A 229 -16.11 3.52 0.24
N GLY A 230 -15.89 4.19 1.37
CA GLY A 230 -16.83 4.29 2.49
C GLY A 230 -18.05 5.17 2.24
N ARG A 231 -18.08 5.96 1.15
CA ARG A 231 -19.25 6.78 0.79
C ARG A 231 -20.32 5.90 0.14
N SER A 232 -21.54 5.95 0.68
CA SER A 232 -22.71 5.33 0.05
C SER A 232 -23.19 6.18 -1.14
N ALA A 233 -23.31 5.56 -2.32
CA ALA A 233 -23.97 5.99 -3.58
C ALA A 233 -23.04 6.08 -4.82
N PRO A 234 -23.59 5.82 -6.03
CA PRO A 234 -22.82 5.38 -7.20
C PRO A 234 -21.95 6.51 -7.74
N ALA A 235 -20.81 6.13 -8.31
CA ALA A 235 -20.05 7.05 -9.15
C ALA A 235 -20.99 7.58 -10.25
N PRO A 236 -21.08 8.90 -10.48
CA PRO A 236 -21.84 9.41 -11.60
C PRO A 236 -21.32 8.77 -12.88
N SER A 237 -22.24 8.28 -13.72
CA SER A 237 -21.86 7.72 -15.02
C SER A 237 -21.15 8.81 -15.82
N LEU A 238 -19.90 8.56 -16.22
CA LEU A 238 -19.19 9.44 -17.14
C LEU A 238 -19.83 9.49 -18.54
N ARG A 239 -20.88 8.67 -18.80
CA ARG A 239 -21.64 8.65 -20.06
C ARG A 239 -22.58 9.84 -20.28
N GLY A 240 -22.62 10.84 -19.39
CA GLY A 240 -23.55 11.98 -19.49
C GLY A 240 -22.93 13.37 -19.57
N ALA A 241 -21.60 13.50 -19.46
CA ALA A 241 -20.97 14.81 -19.60
C ALA A 241 -20.83 15.15 -21.08
N GLY A 242 -21.81 15.89 -21.61
CA GLY A 242 -21.70 16.50 -22.93
C GLY A 242 -20.38 17.27 -23.06
N LEU A 243 -19.76 17.18 -24.24
CA LEU A 243 -18.56 17.95 -24.57
C LEU A 243 -18.89 19.44 -24.50
N VAL A 244 -18.51 20.09 -23.40
CA VAL A 244 -18.37 21.55 -23.37
C VAL A 244 -16.98 21.84 -23.95
N PRO A 245 -16.87 22.48 -25.12
CA PRO A 245 -15.57 22.85 -25.65
C PRO A 245 -14.87 23.82 -24.68
N PRO A 246 -13.55 23.70 -24.48
CA PRO A 246 -12.82 24.37 -23.41
C PRO A 246 -12.69 25.89 -23.59
N MET A 247 -13.22 26.43 -24.68
CA MET A 247 -13.14 27.84 -25.03
C MET A 247 -14.53 28.26 -25.53
N GLY A 248 -15.33 28.85 -24.65
CA GLY A 248 -16.62 29.44 -24.97
C GLY A 248 -16.45 30.64 -25.89
N VAL A 249 -16.22 30.39 -27.18
CA VAL A 249 -16.27 31.39 -28.24
C VAL A 249 -17.26 30.88 -29.27
N THR A 250 -18.46 31.44 -29.26
CA THR A 250 -19.37 31.36 -30.40
C THR A 250 -18.99 32.44 -31.43
N PRO A 251 -19.11 32.15 -32.74
CA PRO A 251 -18.84 33.12 -33.80
C PRO A 251 -19.82 34.30 -33.80
#